data_AF-A0A6I5RHJ0-F1
#
_entry.id   AF-A0A6I5RHJ0-F1
#
_cell.length_a   1.000
_cell.length_b   1.000
_cell.length_c   1.000
_cell.angle_alpha   90.00
_cell.angle_beta   90.00
_cell.angle_gamma   90.00
#
_symmetry.space_group_name_H-M   'P 1'
#
loop_
_entity.id
_entity.type
_entity.pdbx_description
1 polymer ?
#
loop_
_entity_poly.entity_id
_entity_poly.type
_entity_poly.pdbx_seq_one_letter_code
_entity_poly.pdbx_strand_id
1 'polypeptide(L)'
;MRLEDGCSTTVLLAIEARYTAELEAKDYLLAEYRKQLEFQRQQIETLQDTIKSLAQNGTAKYDLRGAHFSGGFAESVHGNQISRIQSNRPQHNS
;
A
#
# COMPACT_ATOMS: atom_id res chain seq x y z
N MET A 1 38.38 -45.46 27.83
CA MET A 1 36.99 -45.24 27.38
C MET A 1 36.59 -43.82 27.74
N ARG A 2 36.41 -42.94 26.76
CA ARG A 2 35.77 -41.62 26.90
C ARG A 2 34.81 -41.48 25.73
N LEU A 3 33.55 -41.81 25.96
CA LEU A 3 32.46 -41.71 24.98
C LEU A 3 31.52 -40.52 25.28
N GLU A 4 31.70 -39.87 26.43
CA GLU A 4 30.85 -38.76 26.90
C GLU A 4 31.22 -37.42 26.23
N ASP A 5 32.50 -37.19 25.92
CA ASP A 5 32.96 -35.92 25.36
C ASP A 5 32.46 -35.67 23.92
N GLY A 6 32.25 -36.74 23.14
CA GLY A 6 31.76 -36.65 21.76
C GLY A 6 30.28 -36.28 21.64
N CYS A 7 29.47 -36.58 22.66
CA CYS A 7 28.03 -36.26 22.69
C CYS A 7 27.80 -34.76 22.96
N SER A 8 28.62 -34.15 23.82
CA SER A 8 28.52 -32.73 24.13
C SER A 8 28.95 -31.83 22.96
N THR A 9 29.99 -32.23 22.22
CA THR A 9 30.49 -31.47 21.07
C THR A 9 29.53 -31.45 19.88
N THR A 10 28.84 -32.57 19.62
CA THR A 10 27.89 -32.65 18.50
C THR A 10 26.64 -31.81 18.75
N VAL A 11 26.16 -31.77 19.99
CA VAL A 11 25.05 -30.90 20.40
C VAL A 11 25.43 -29.43 20.24
N LEU A 12 26.63 -29.03 20.67
CA LEU A 12 27.11 -27.65 20.51
C LEU A 12 27.17 -27.24 19.04
N LEU A 13 27.76 -28.08 18.18
CA LEU A 13 27.85 -27.82 16.73
C LEU A 13 26.45 -27.72 16.08
N ALA A 14 25.49 -28.54 16.50
CA ALA A 14 24.12 -28.45 16.00
C ALA A 14 23.42 -27.15 16.41
N ILE A 15 23.69 -26.66 17.62
CA ILE A 15 23.17 -25.38 18.12
C ILE A 15 23.81 -24.22 17.35
N GLU A 16 25.13 -24.24 17.13
CA GLU A 16 25.84 -23.23 16.34
C GLU A 16 25.34 -23.18 14.89
N ALA A 17 25.15 -24.34 14.25
CA ALA A 17 24.58 -24.44 12.90
C ALA A 17 23.15 -23.87 12.82
N ARG A 18 22.35 -24.08 13.87
CA ARG A 18 20.98 -23.52 13.92
C ARG A 18 21.00 -22.01 14.05
N TYR A 19 21.86 -21.46 14.92
CA TYR A 19 21.94 -20.01 15.11
C TYR A 19 22.51 -19.29 13.89
N THR A 20 23.49 -19.87 13.22
CA THR A 20 24.03 -19.33 11.96
C THR A 20 22.96 -19.29 10.88
N ALA A 21 22.20 -20.38 10.68
CA ALA A 21 21.08 -20.39 9.75
C ALA A 21 20.00 -19.35 10.09
N GLU A 22 19.69 -19.15 11.38
CA GLU A 22 18.73 -18.13 11.81
C GLU A 22 19.25 -16.70 11.55
N LEU A 23 20.54 -16.44 11.76
CA LEU A 23 21.17 -15.16 11.46
C LEU A 23 21.12 -14.86 9.97
N GLU A 24 21.46 -15.83 9.12
CA GLU A 24 21.39 -15.66 7.67
C GLU A 24 19.96 -15.37 7.18
N ALA A 25 18.96 -16.07 7.74
CA ALA A 25 17.56 -15.82 7.42
C ALA A 25 17.11 -14.40 7.82
N LYS A 26 17.58 -13.90 8.98
CA LYS A 26 17.29 -12.54 9.43
C LYS A 26 17.99 -11.49 8.57
N ASP A 27 19.23 -11.74 8.17
CA ASP A 27 19.97 -10.83 7.30
C ASP A 27 19.31 -10.70 5.93
N TYR A 28 18.82 -11.81 5.37
CA TYR A 28 18.02 -11.80 4.15
C TYR A 28 16.74 -10.95 4.32
N LEU A 29 16.01 -11.15 5.41
CA LEU A 29 14.79 -10.40 5.68
C LEU A 29 15.07 -8.90 5.85
N LEU A 30 16.16 -8.53 6.52
CA LEU A 30 16.59 -7.15 6.66
C LEU A 30 16.96 -6.52 5.31
N ALA A 31 17.61 -7.28 4.42
CA ALA A 31 17.92 -6.81 3.07
C ALA A 31 16.65 -6.51 2.27
N GLU A 32 15.65 -7.40 2.34
CA GLU A 32 14.35 -7.19 1.68
C GLU A 32 13.62 -5.97 2.23
N TYR A 33 13.57 -5.78 3.55
CA TYR A 33 12.96 -4.59 4.14
C TYR A 33 13.68 -3.29 3.74
N ARG A 34 15.01 -3.30 3.67
CA ARG A 34 15.78 -2.14 3.20
C ARG A 34 15.43 -1.78 1.77
N LYS A 35 15.33 -2.78 0.88
CA LYS A 35 14.93 -2.59 -0.52
C LYS A 35 13.52 -2.02 -0.65
N GLN A 36 12.57 -2.53 0.15
CA GLN A 36 11.19 -2.00 0.17
C GLN A 36 11.14 -0.55 0.66
N LEU A 37 11.90 -0.20 1.70
CA LEU A 37 11.97 1.17 2.20
C LEU A 37 12.57 2.14 1.18
N GLU A 38 13.62 1.72 0.47
CA GLU A 38 14.22 2.53 -0.59
C GLU A 38 13.24 2.79 -1.72
N PHE A 39 12.53 1.76 -2.18
CA PHE A 39 11.48 1.90 -3.18
C PHE A 39 10.36 2.85 -2.74
N GLN A 40 9.89 2.73 -1.50
CA GLN A 40 8.87 3.64 -0.95
C GLN A 40 9.37 5.08 -0.88
N ARG A 41 10.63 5.31 -0.51
CA ARG A 41 11.23 6.66 -0.49
C ARG A 41 11.24 7.28 -1.89
N GLN A 42 11.65 6.52 -2.90
CA GLN A 42 11.64 6.98 -4.29
C GLN A 42 10.22 7.32 -4.78
N GLN A 43 9.22 6.50 -4.41
CA GLN A 43 7.82 6.79 -4.72
C GLN A 43 7.32 8.08 -4.07
N ILE A 44 7.64 8.29 -2.79
CA ILE A 44 7.27 9.50 -2.06
C ILE A 44 7.90 10.74 -2.71
N GLU A 45 9.18 10.68 -3.06
CA GLU A 45 9.88 11.77 -3.74
C GLU A 45 9.21 12.10 -5.08
N THR A 46 8.92 11.08 -5.89
CA THR A 46 8.22 11.24 -7.18
C THR A 46 6.83 11.88 -7.01
N LEU A 47 6.07 11.44 -6.00
CA LEU A 47 4.76 12.02 -5.69
C LEU A 47 4.88 13.47 -5.24
N GLN A 48 5.86 13.80 -4.40
CA GLN A 48 6.10 15.17 -3.97
C GLN A 48 6.43 16.08 -5.15
N ASP A 49 7.25 15.63 -6.10
CA ASP A 49 7.58 16.42 -7.29
C ASP A 49 6.38 16.58 -8.23
N THR A 50 5.56 15.53 -8.37
CA THR A 50 4.29 15.63 -9.11
C THR A 50 3.35 16.65 -8.47
N ILE A 51 3.22 16.64 -7.15
CA ILE A 51 2.40 17.61 -6.40
C ILE A 51 2.95 19.03 -6.56
N LYS A 52 4.28 19.23 -6.48
CA LYS A 52 4.90 20.54 -6.73
C LYS A 52 4.61 21.04 -8.14
N SER A 53 4.77 20.18 -9.15
CA SER A 53 4.47 20.51 -10.54
C SER A 53 2.99 20.86 -10.73
N LEU A 54 2.09 20.07 -10.15
CA LEU A 54 0.66 20.35 -10.18
C LEU A 54 0.30 21.66 -9.47
N ALA A 55 0.94 21.98 -8.34
CA ALA A 55 0.71 23.23 -7.63
C ALA A 55 1.21 24.45 -8.44
N GLN A 56 2.34 24.31 -9.13
CA GLN A 56 2.90 25.35 -10.00
C GLN A 56 2.05 25.56 -11.27
N ASN A 57 1.52 24.49 -11.84
CA ASN A 57 0.75 24.53 -13.09
C ASN A 57 -0.78 24.65 -12.88
N GLY A 58 -1.27 24.35 -11.69
CA GLY A 58 -2.69 24.24 -11.34
C GLY A 58 -3.40 25.56 -11.08
N THR A 59 -2.73 26.70 -11.21
CA THR A 59 -3.37 28.03 -11.17
C THR A 59 -3.80 28.51 -12.56
N ALA A 60 -4.24 27.63 -13.44
CA ALA A 60 -5.14 28.05 -14.51
C ALA A 60 -6.49 28.42 -13.86
N LYS A 61 -6.57 29.65 -13.32
CA LYS A 61 -7.83 30.25 -12.89
C LYS A 61 -8.66 30.48 -14.16
N TYR A 62 -9.41 29.47 -14.58
CA TYR A 62 -10.42 29.65 -15.61
C TYR A 62 -11.47 30.60 -15.04
N ASP A 63 -11.48 31.84 -15.51
CA ASP A 63 -12.53 32.80 -15.18
C ASP A 63 -13.79 32.41 -15.95
N LEU A 64 -14.62 31.57 -15.33
CA LEU A 64 -15.86 31.09 -15.93
C LEU A 64 -16.99 32.12 -15.88
N ARG A 65 -16.76 33.32 -15.33
CA ARG A 65 -17.80 34.37 -15.19
C ARG A 65 -18.25 34.95 -16.54
N GLY A 66 -17.56 34.61 -17.63
CA GLY A 66 -17.97 34.91 -19.01
C GLY A 66 -18.06 33.67 -19.92
N ALA A 67 -17.96 32.45 -19.37
CA ALA A 67 -18.03 31.23 -20.16
C ALA A 67 -19.49 30.93 -20.54
N HIS A 68 -19.88 31.25 -21.78
CA HIS A 68 -21.09 30.71 -22.39
C HIS A 68 -20.85 29.25 -22.78
N PHE A 69 -21.38 28.31 -21.99
CA PHE A 69 -21.46 26.91 -22.39
C PHE A 69 -22.60 26.76 -23.40
N SER A 70 -22.32 26.94 -24.69
CA SER A 70 -23.27 26.72 -25.77
C SER A 70 -23.40 25.22 -26.13
N GLY A 71 -23.57 24.36 -25.12
CA GLY A 71 -23.69 22.91 -25.30
C GLY A 71 -24.52 22.32 -24.17
N GLY A 72 -25.75 21.91 -24.49
CA GLY A 72 -26.80 21.59 -23.54
C GLY A 72 -26.47 20.43 -22.59
N PHE A 73 -26.47 20.73 -21.28
CA PHE A 73 -26.58 19.73 -20.21
C PHE A 73 -28.03 19.29 -20.01
N ALA A 74 -28.73 18.99 -21.10
CA ALA A 74 -30.11 18.52 -21.06
C ALA A 74 -30.37 17.55 -22.22
N GLU A 75 -29.67 16.42 -22.23
CA GLU A 75 -30.15 15.25 -22.98
C GLU A 75 -29.87 13.96 -22.20
N SER A 76 -30.89 13.57 -21.42
CA SER A 76 -31.30 12.20 -21.13
C SER A 76 -30.27 11.19 -20.58
N VAL A 77 -29.99 11.26 -19.27
CA VAL A 77 -29.60 10.05 -18.52
C VAL A 77 -30.82 9.15 -18.29
N HIS A 78 -31.22 8.42 -19.34
CA HIS A 78 -31.98 7.17 -19.19
C HIS A 78 -30.97 6.03 -19.06
N GLY A 79 -30.34 5.94 -17.89
CA GLY A 79 -29.33 4.92 -17.57
C GLY A 79 -29.54 4.44 -16.15
N ASN A 80 -30.22 3.31 -16.04
CA ASN A 80 -30.63 2.56 -14.84
C ASN A 80 -29.61 2.64 -13.66
N GLN A 81 -29.81 3.59 -12.73
CA GLN A 81 -29.12 3.58 -11.44
C GLN A 81 -29.64 2.39 -10.63
N ILE A 82 -28.91 1.28 -10.65
CA ILE A 82 -29.13 0.16 -9.73
C ILE A 82 -28.65 0.62 -8.35
N SER A 83 -29.50 1.34 -7.63
CA SER A 83 -29.32 1.61 -6.20
C SER A 83 -30.01 0.49 -5.42
N ARG A 84 -29.39 -0.69 -5.40
CA ARG A 84 -29.86 -1.84 -4.61
C ARG A 84 -29.36 -1.68 -3.18
N ILE A 85 -30.03 -0.84 -2.39
CA ILE A 85 -29.93 -0.88 -0.93
C ILE A 85 -31.28 -1.37 -0.40
N GLN A 86 -31.46 -2.70 -0.41
CA GLN A 86 -32.48 -3.34 0.42
C GLN A 86 -31.89 -3.49 1.83
N SER A 87 -32.14 -2.51 2.70
CA SER A 87 -32.08 -2.73 4.14
C SER A 87 -33.48 -2.64 4.70
N ASN A 88 -34.12 -3.81 4.79
CA ASN A 88 -35.39 -4.01 5.47
C ASN A 88 -35.37 -3.37 6.87
N ARG A 89 -36.22 -2.38 7.09
CA ARG A 89 -36.65 -1.96 8.43
C ARG A 89 -38.18 -2.02 8.45
N PRO A 90 -38.81 -3.02 9.08
CA PRO A 90 -40.23 -2.94 9.35
C PRO A 90 -40.44 -1.88 10.43
N GLN A 91 -41.03 -0.75 10.06
CA GLN A 91 -41.64 0.15 11.03
C GLN A 91 -43.05 -0.35 11.32
N HIS A 92 -43.23 -0.77 12.57
CA HIS A 92 -44.50 -0.95 13.23
C HIS A 92 -45.19 0.42 13.42
N ASN A 93 -46.52 0.46 13.27
CA ASN A 93 -47.54 1.44 13.71
C ASN A 93 -48.58 1.58 12.57
N SER A 94 -49.87 1.29 12.74
CA SER A 94 -50.74 1.27 13.92
C SER A 94 -51.81 0.18 13.80
#